data_AF-A3CMP2-F1
#
_entry.id   AF-A3CMP2-F1
#
_cell.length_a   1.000
_cell.length_b   1.000
_cell.length_c   1.000
_cell.angle_alpha   90.00
_cell.angle_beta   90.00
_cell.angle_gamma   90.00
#
_symmetry.space_group_name_H-M   'P 1'
#
loop_
_entity.id
_entity.type
_entity.pdbx_description
1 polymer ?
#
loop_
_entity_poly.entity_id
_entity_poly.type
_entity_poly.pdbx_seq_one_letter_code
_entity_poly.pdbx_strand_id
1 'polypeptide(L)' 'MANIKSAIKRAELNVKHNEKNSAQKSAMRTAIKAFEANPSEELFRAASSAIDKAETKGLIHKNKASRDKARLSAKLAK' A
#
# COMPACT_ATOMS: atom_id res chain seq x y z
N MET A 1 21.87 21.52 3.00
CA MET A 1 20.82 21.66 4.02
C MET A 1 19.74 22.60 3.50
N ALA A 2 18.50 22.51 4.00
CA ALA A 2 17.43 23.43 3.62
C ALA A 2 17.67 24.80 4.25
N ASN A 3 18.00 25.81 3.45
CA ASN A 3 18.39 27.13 3.96
C ASN A 3 17.21 28.13 4.04
N ILE A 4 16.13 27.89 3.29
CA ILE A 4 14.94 28.75 3.27
C ILE A 4 13.93 28.23 4.30
N LYS A 5 13.28 29.12 5.07
CA LYS A 5 12.27 28.76 6.08
C LYS A 5 11.18 27.81 5.54
N SER A 6 10.72 28.04 4.31
CA SER A 6 9.74 27.17 3.64
C SER A 6 10.31 25.77 3.35
N ALA A 7 11.58 25.68 2.98
CA ALA A 7 12.25 24.41 2.71
C ALA A 7 12.47 23.60 3.99
N ILE A 8 12.85 24.26 5.10
CA ILE A 8 12.98 23.61 6.43
C ILE A 8 11.63 23.00 6.83
N LYS A 9 10.55 23.77 6.75
CA LYS A 9 9.19 23.29 7.03
C LYS A 9 8.78 22.12 6.14
N ARG A 10 9.11 22.15 4.84
CA ARG A 10 8.83 21.03 3.92
C ARG A 10 9.59 19.77 4.31
N ALA A 11 10.86 19.89 4.73
CA ALA A 11 11.66 18.76 5.19
C ALA A 11 11.02 18.08 6.43
N GLU A 12 10.60 18.86 7.42
CA GLU A 12 9.91 18.34 8.62
C GLU A 12 8.59 17.63 8.28
N LEU A 13 7.77 18.23 7.40
CA LEU A 13 6.50 17.63 6.96
C LEU A 13 6.71 16.33 6.18
N ASN A 14 7.75 16.27 5.34
CA ASN A 14 8.05 15.09 4.54
C ASN A 14 8.39 13.88 5.42
N VAL A 15 9.10 14.07 6.54
CA VAL A 15 9.38 12.99 7.50
C VAL A 15 8.08 12.41 8.05
N LYS A 16 7.19 13.27 8.56
CA LYS A 16 5.88 12.86 9.10
C LYS A 16 5.01 12.15 8.06
N HIS A 17 4.97 12.67 6.83
CA HIS A 17 4.23 12.04 5.74
C HIS A 17 4.83 10.70 5.32
N ASN A 18 6.15 10.59 5.28
CA ASN A 18 6.84 9.36 4.92
C ASN A 18 6.55 8.24 5.94
N GLU A 19 6.61 8.53 7.23
CA GLU A 19 6.27 7.58 8.30
C GLU A 19 4.83 7.04 8.14
N LYS A 20 3.85 7.94 8.00
CA LYS A 20 2.44 7.58 7.79
C LYS A 20 2.24 6.72 6.53
N ASN A 21 2.84 7.14 5.41
CA ASN A 21 2.70 6.44 4.14
C ASN A 21 3.41 5.09 4.16
N SER A 22 4.54 4.99 4.84
CA SER A 22 5.30 3.74 5.02
C SER A 22 4.47 2.73 5.82
N ALA A 23 3.87 3.14 6.93
CA ALA A 23 3.00 2.29 7.75
C ALA A 23 1.81 1.74 6.94
N GLN A 24 1.15 2.59 6.15
CA GLN A 24 0.01 2.17 5.31
C GLN A 24 0.43 1.23 4.17
N LYS A 25 1.56 1.50 3.52
CA LYS A 25 2.13 0.59 2.50
C LYS A 25 2.57 -0.73 3.13
N SER A 26 3.08 -0.72 4.36
CA SER A 26 3.45 -1.93 5.09
C SER A 26 2.24 -2.80 5.38
N ALA A 27 1.16 -2.22 5.91
CA ALA A 27 -0.09 -2.94 6.17
C ALA A 27 -0.65 -3.63 4.90
N MET A 28 -0.63 -2.95 3.75
CA MET A 28 -1.00 -3.54 2.47
C MET A 28 -0.10 -4.73 2.10
N ARG A 29 1.22 -4.60 2.22
CA ARG A 29 2.16 -5.70 1.95
C ARG A 29 1.95 -6.89 2.87
N THR A 30 1.66 -6.65 4.15
CA THR A 30 1.37 -7.71 5.12
C THR A 30 0.11 -8.47 4.75
N ALA A 31 -0.97 -7.79 4.33
CA ALA A 31 -2.20 -8.44 3.88
C ALA A 31 -1.95 -9.32 2.64
N ILE A 32 -1.17 -8.82 1.66
CA ILE A 32 -0.76 -9.60 0.49
C ILE A 32 0.06 -10.84 0.91
N LYS A 33 1.06 -10.67 1.79
CA LYS A 33 1.90 -11.77 2.28
C LYS A 33 1.08 -12.83 3.03
N ALA A 34 0.09 -12.41 3.82
CA ALA A 34 -0.81 -13.33 4.53
C ALA A 34 -1.62 -14.19 3.54
N PHE A 35 -2.16 -13.59 2.48
CA PHE A 35 -2.84 -14.33 1.41
C PHE A 35 -1.89 -15.27 0.66
N GLU A 36 -0.65 -14.85 0.38
CA GLU A 36 0.32 -15.70 -0.31
C GLU A 36 0.75 -16.92 0.51
N ALA A 37 0.76 -16.81 1.85
CA ALA A 37 1.07 -17.92 2.73
C ALA A 37 -0.08 -18.94 2.83
N ASN A 38 -1.32 -18.47 2.90
CA ASN A 38 -2.52 -19.31 3.02
C ASN A 38 -3.64 -18.79 2.11
N PRO A 39 -3.66 -19.15 0.81
CA PRO A 39 -4.68 -18.68 -0.11
C PRO A 39 -6.09 -19.06 0.36
N SER A 40 -6.90 -18.06 0.72
CA SER A 40 -8.29 -18.24 1.11
C SER A 40 -9.13 -17.06 0.63
N GLU A 41 -10.43 -17.28 0.47
CA GLU A 41 -11.39 -16.25 0.06
C GLU A 41 -11.42 -15.07 1.06
N GLU A 42 -11.32 -15.34 2.36
CA GLU A 42 -11.29 -14.31 3.40
C GLU A 42 -10.03 -13.44 3.30
N LEU A 43 -8.86 -14.08 3.15
CA LEU A 43 -7.60 -13.35 3.01
C LEU A 43 -7.53 -12.59 1.67
N PHE A 44 -8.16 -13.12 0.62
CA PHE A 44 -8.30 -12.41 -0.65
C PHE A 44 -9.09 -11.12 -0.47
N ARG A 45 -10.25 -11.17 0.19
CA ARG A 45 -11.07 -9.98 0.48
C ARG A 45 -10.30 -8.96 1.32
N ALA A 46 -9.56 -9.41 2.35
CA ALA A 46 -8.75 -8.54 3.18
C ALA A 46 -7.62 -7.86 2.38
N ALA A 47 -6.88 -8.61 1.57
CA ALA A 47 -5.80 -8.09 0.73
C ALA A 47 -6.33 -7.14 -0.36
N SER A 48 -7.44 -7.48 -1.02
CA SER A 48 -8.09 -6.64 -2.03
C SER A 48 -8.53 -5.31 -1.45
N SER A 49 -9.22 -5.32 -0.29
CA SER A 49 -9.61 -4.09 0.43
C SER A 49 -8.39 -3.24 0.85
N ALA A 50 -7.29 -3.87 1.26
CA ALA A 50 -6.06 -3.15 1.60
C ALA A 50 -5.42 -2.47 0.38
N ILE A 51 -5.44 -3.14 -0.78
CA ILE A 51 -4.97 -2.59 -2.06
C ILE A 51 -5.83 -1.40 -2.48
N ASP A 52 -7.15 -1.53 -2.45
CA ASP A 52 -8.09 -0.47 -2.87
C ASP A 52 -8.00 0.77 -1.96
N LYS A 53 -7.78 0.57 -0.66
CA LYS A 53 -7.50 1.67 0.28
C LYS A 53 -6.19 2.38 -0.02
N ALA A 54 -5.15 1.64 -0.44
CA ALA A 54 -3.88 2.22 -0.83
C ALA A 54 -3.98 2.97 -2.17
N GLU A 55 -4.78 2.49 -3.11
CA GLU A 55 -5.10 3.15 -4.38
C GLU A 55 -5.85 4.47 -4.14
N THR A 56 -6.92 4.44 -3.35
CA THR A 56 -7.75 5.62 -3.05
C THR A 56 -6.94 6.74 -2.39
N LYS A 57 -5.93 6.39 -1.59
CA LYS A 57 -5.01 7.35 -0.94
C LYS A 57 -3.85 7.79 -1.85
N GLY A 58 -3.77 7.30 -3.09
CA GLY A 58 -2.68 7.59 -4.01
C GLY A 58 -1.32 7.01 -3.60
N LEU A 59 -1.29 6.02 -2.68
CA LEU A 59 -0.05 5.39 -2.22
C LEU A 59 0.53 4.44 -3.27
N ILE A 60 -0.34 3.87 -4.09
CA ILE A 60 -0.02 3.03 -5.25
C ILE A 60 -0.79 3.53 -6.47
N HIS A 61 -0.22 3.32 -7.66
CA HIS A 61 -0.87 3.67 -8.92
C HIS A 61 -2.01 2.68 -9.25
N LYS A 62 -3.07 3.14 -9.92
CA LYS A 62 -4.20 2.31 -10.36
C LYS A 62 -3.79 1.02 -11.11
N ASN A 63 -2.78 1.12 -11.97
CA ASN A 63 -2.25 -0.04 -12.71
C ASN A 63 -1.56 -1.05 -11.78
N LYS A 64 -0.91 -0.57 -10.72
CA LYS A 64 -0.31 -1.45 -9.72
C LYS A 64 -1.39 -2.15 -8.91
N ALA A 65 -2.41 -1.42 -8.45
CA ALA A 65 -3.54 -2.00 -7.75
C ALA A 65 -4.24 -3.07 -8.59
N SER A 66 -4.53 -2.77 -9.86
CA SER A 66 -5.14 -3.70 -10.81
C SER A 66 -4.30 -4.95 -11.04
N ARG A 67 -2.99 -4.80 -11.25
CA ARG A 67 -2.07 -5.93 -11.43
C ARG A 67 -1.98 -6.81 -10.18
N ASP A 68 -1.91 -6.20 -9.01
CA ASP A 68 -1.77 -6.93 -7.75
C ASP A 68 -3.08 -7.71 -7.48
N LYS A 69 -4.27 -7.11 -7.68
CA LYS A 69 -5.56 -7.82 -7.60
C LYS A 69 -5.69 -8.97 -8.61
N ALA A 70 -5.28 -8.76 -9.86
CA ALA A 70 -5.31 -9.80 -10.89
C ALA A 70 -4.44 -11.02 -10.53
N ARG A 71 -3.23 -10.77 -9.98
CA ARG A 71 -2.33 -11.83 -9.52
C ARG A 71 -2.89 -12.62 -8.33
N LEU A 72 -3.51 -11.94 -7.36
CA LEU A 72 -4.14 -12.59 -6.21
C LEU A 72 -5.33 -13.45 -6.66
N SER A 73 -6.17 -12.92 -7.56
CA SER A 73 -7.32 -13.64 -8.11
C SER A 73 -6.89 -14.90 -8.87
N ALA A 74 -5.83 -14.79 -9.68
CA ALA A 74 -5.28 -15.93 -10.42
C ALA A 74 -4.64 -17.00 -9.51
N LYS A 75 -4.21 -16.64 -8.30
CA LYS A 75 -3.72 -17.60 -7.29
C LYS A 75 -4.87 -18.28 -6.55
N LEU A 76 -5.99 -17.59 -6.32
CA LEU A 76 -7.17 -18.15 -5.66
C LEU A 76 -7.92 -19.15 -6.56
N ALA A 77 -7.90 -18.93 -7.87
CA ALA A 77 -8.54 -19.81 -8.85
C ALA A 77 -7.74 -21.09 -9.17
N LYS A 78 -6.51 -21.21 -8.65
CA LYS A 78 -5.68 -22.41 -8.76
C LYS A 78 -5.85 -23.25 -7.51
#